data_AF-A0A955G1E0-F1
#
_entry.id   AF-A0A955G1E0-F1
#
_cell.length_a   1.000
_cell.length_b   1.000
_cell.length_c   1.000
_cell.angle_alpha   90.00
_cell.angle_beta   90.00
_cell.angle_gamma   90.00
#
_symmetry.space_group_name_H-M   'P 1'
#
loop_
_entity.id
_entity.type
_entity.pdbx_description
1 polymer ?
#
loop_
_entity_poly.entity_id
_entity_poly.type
_entity_poly.pdbx_seq_one_letter_code
_entity_poly.pdbx_strand_id
1 'polypeptide(L)'
;MPDKYVVVLSGGMDSSTLLRQMIADGKTITSCASFNYGQRHKKELEYAAFQAKKAKLKHHVIDLWSAGFTDAIAGSSSLVGGSDVPEGHYAADNMKQTVVPNRNMVMLAIAG
;
A
#
# COMPACT_ATOMS: atom_id res chain seq x y z
N MET A 1 -27.81 8.92 -4.95
CA MET A 1 -26.90 8.08 -5.78
C MET A 1 -26.27 7.05 -4.85
N PRO A 2 -26.03 5.80 -5.29
CA PRO A 2 -25.30 4.84 -4.46
C PRO A 2 -23.87 5.33 -4.23
N ASP A 3 -23.35 5.13 -3.02
CA ASP A 3 -21.97 5.47 -2.68
C ASP A 3 -21.01 4.69 -3.57
N LYS A 4 -20.00 5.38 -4.10
CA LYS A 4 -18.96 4.81 -4.95
C LYS A 4 -17.65 4.77 -4.18
N TYR A 5 -16.94 3.65 -4.27
CA TYR A 5 -15.73 3.41 -3.48
C TYR A 5 -14.53 3.14 -4.38
N VAL A 6 -13.39 3.71 -3.99
CA VAL A 6 -12.06 3.29 -4.45
C VAL A 6 -11.42 2.47 -3.34
N VAL A 7 -10.86 1.30 -3.68
CA VAL A 7 -10.23 0.42 -2.70
C VAL A 7 -8.71 0.46 -2.86
N VAL A 8 -8.01 0.83 -1.79
CA VAL A 8 -6.54 0.76 -1.77
C VAL A 8 -6.11 -0.69 -1.49
N LEU A 9 -5.42 -1.30 -2.44
CA LEU A 9 -4.85 -2.64 -2.34
C LEU A 9 -3.35 -2.56 -2.09
N SER A 10 -2.88 -3.07 -0.96
CA SER A 10 -1.45 -3.29 -0.72
C SER A 10 -0.97 -4.64 -1.26
N GLY A 11 -1.89 -5.56 -1.58
CA GLY A 11 -1.57 -6.95 -1.90
C GLY A 11 -1.41 -7.86 -0.68
N GLY A 12 -1.45 -7.27 0.52
CA GLY A 12 -1.55 -8.00 1.78
C GLY A 12 -2.95 -8.56 2.05
N MET A 13 -3.03 -9.41 3.07
CA MET A 13 -4.26 -10.08 3.48
C MET A 13 -5.38 -9.09 3.83
N ASP A 14 -5.10 -8.07 4.64
CA ASP A 14 -6.14 -7.15 5.14
C ASP A 14 -6.84 -6.39 4.01
N SER A 15 -6.06 -5.78 3.11
CA SER A 15 -6.60 -5.04 1.96
C SER A 15 -7.38 -5.96 1.00
N SER A 16 -6.93 -7.22 0.86
CA SER A 16 -7.62 -8.22 0.05
C SER A 16 -8.94 -8.64 0.70
N THR A 17 -8.96 -8.89 2.02
CA THR A 17 -10.16 -9.25 2.77
C THR A 17 -11.19 -8.13 2.72
N LEU A 18 -10.77 -6.87 2.88
CA LEU A 18 -11.64 -5.70 2.75
C LEU A 18 -12.32 -5.66 1.38
N LEU A 19 -11.55 -5.83 0.29
CA LEU A 19 -12.10 -5.87 -1.06
C LEU A 19 -13.18 -6.95 -1.20
N ARG A 20 -12.91 -8.16 -0.70
CA ARG A 20 -13.86 -9.28 -0.77
C ARG A 20 -15.11 -9.02 0.07
N GLN A 21 -14.96 -8.45 1.26
CA GLN A 21 -16.09 -8.08 2.12
C GLN A 21 -16.97 -7.03 1.45
N MET A 22 -16.39 -5.97 0.90
CA MET A 22 -17.16 -4.92 0.22
C MET A 22 -17.94 -5.44 -1.00
N ILE A 23 -17.36 -6.40 -1.73
CA ILE A 23 -18.07 -7.08 -2.83
C ILE A 23 -19.24 -7.91 -2.28
N ALA A 24 -19.02 -8.67 -1.20
CA ALA A 24 -20.06 -9.47 -0.57
C ALA A 24 -21.21 -8.59 -0.02
N ASP A 25 -20.89 -7.41 0.49
CA ASP A 25 -21.85 -6.41 0.98
C ASP A 25 -22.57 -5.65 -0.15
N GLY A 26 -22.30 -5.97 -1.42
CA GLY A 26 -22.93 -5.33 -2.57
C GLY A 26 -22.52 -3.86 -2.78
N LYS A 27 -21.36 -3.43 -2.28
CA LYS A 27 -20.87 -2.06 -2.45
C LYS A 27 -20.45 -1.79 -3.89
N THR A 28 -20.69 -0.57 -4.37
CA THR A 28 -20.29 -0.17 -5.73
C THR A 28 -18.83 0.29 -5.73
N ILE A 29 -17.92 -0.61 -6.08
CA ILE A 29 -16.49 -0.32 -6.18
C ILE A 29 -16.18 0.12 -7.61
N THR A 30 -15.60 1.30 -7.80
CA THR A 30 -15.27 1.84 -9.12
C THR A 30 -13.91 1.40 -9.62
N SER A 31 -12.94 1.29 -8.72
CA SER A 31 -11.56 0.96 -9.04
C SER A 31 -10.78 0.54 -7.80
N CYS A 32 -9.65 -0.12 -8.03
CA CYS A 32 -8.64 -0.39 -7.02
C CYS A 32 -7.39 0.43 -7.31
N ALA A 33 -6.72 0.90 -6.26
CA ALA A 33 -5.46 1.63 -6.35
C ALA A 33 -4.37 0.94 -5.53
N SER A 34 -3.13 0.94 -6.02
CA SER A 34 -1.94 0.52 -5.28
C SER A 34 -0.85 1.56 -5.45
N PHE A 35 0.09 1.60 -4.52
CA PHE A 35 1.16 2.58 -4.53
C PHE A 35 2.51 1.89 -4.73
N ASN A 36 3.25 2.31 -5.74
CA ASN A 36 4.65 1.96 -5.89
C ASN A 36 5.51 3.09 -5.31
N TYR A 37 6.06 2.89 -4.12
CA TYR A 37 7.00 3.83 -3.48
C TYR A 37 8.40 3.21 -3.36
N GLY A 38 8.74 2.25 -4.22
CA GLY A 38 10.05 1.58 -4.20
C GLY A 38 10.17 0.47 -3.16
N GLN A 39 9.03 -0.05 -2.70
CA GLN A 39 8.99 -1.16 -1.75
C GLN A 39 9.81 -2.36 -2.23
N ARG A 40 10.57 -2.98 -1.30
CA ARG A 40 11.42 -4.14 -1.59
C ARG A 40 10.66 -5.31 -2.21
N HIS A 41 9.43 -5.54 -1.79
CA HIS A 41 8.64 -6.72 -2.18
C HIS A 41 7.76 -6.41 -3.40
N LYS A 42 8.31 -6.59 -4.61
CA LYS A 42 7.55 -6.42 -5.87
C LYS A 42 6.31 -7.33 -5.97
N LYS A 43 6.31 -8.48 -5.27
CA LYS A 43 5.18 -9.43 -5.21
C LYS A 43 3.89 -8.81 -4.66
N GLU A 44 3.99 -7.81 -3.80
CA GLU A 44 2.81 -7.15 -3.21
C GLU A 44 1.94 -6.49 -4.30
N LEU A 45 2.56 -5.78 -5.25
CA LEU A 45 1.84 -5.18 -6.38
C LEU A 45 1.25 -6.23 -7.32
N GLU A 46 1.95 -7.35 -7.53
CA GLU A 46 1.44 -8.47 -8.33
C GLU A 46 0.19 -9.08 -7.69
N TYR A 47 0.21 -9.30 -6.36
CA TYR A 47 -0.96 -9.80 -5.64
C TYR A 47 -2.12 -8.79 -5.63
N ALA A 48 -1.83 -7.50 -5.48
CA ALA A 48 -2.86 -6.46 -5.60
C ALA A 48 -3.54 -6.49 -6.98
N ALA A 49 -2.75 -6.57 -8.06
CA ALA A 49 -3.26 -6.69 -9.42
C ALA A 49 -4.07 -7.97 -9.62
N PHE A 50 -3.61 -9.08 -9.06
CA PHE A 50 -4.32 -10.35 -9.10
C PHE A 50 -5.70 -10.27 -8.42
N GLN A 51 -5.78 -9.64 -7.24
CA GLN A 51 -7.06 -9.50 -6.52
C GLN A 51 -8.03 -8.58 -7.26
N ALA A 52 -7.56 -7.45 -7.77
CA ALA A 52 -8.38 -6.54 -8.58
C ALA A 52 -8.90 -7.23 -9.85
N LYS A 53 -8.04 -7.99 -10.55
CA LYS A 53 -8.42 -8.78 -11.73
C LYS A 53 -9.47 -9.83 -11.39
N LYS A 54 -9.32 -10.56 -10.27
CA LYS A 54 -10.33 -11.51 -9.79
C LYS A 54 -11.66 -10.85 -9.45
N ALA A 55 -11.63 -9.61 -8.98
CA ALA A 55 -12.83 -8.80 -8.74
C ALA A 55 -13.39 -8.14 -10.01
N LYS A 56 -12.73 -8.29 -11.18
CA LYS A 56 -13.06 -7.62 -12.45
C LYS A 56 -13.09 -6.09 -12.33
N LEU A 57 -12.21 -5.54 -11.49
CA LEU A 57 -12.07 -4.10 -11.27
C LEU A 57 -10.83 -3.55 -11.99
N LYS A 58 -10.90 -2.29 -12.41
CA LYS A 58 -9.72 -1.57 -12.90
C LYS A 58 -8.72 -1.40 -11.75
N HIS A 59 -7.44 -1.65 -12.03
CA HIS A 59 -6.35 -1.49 -11.08
C HIS A 59 -5.41 -0.39 -11.54
N HIS A 60 -5.21 0.61 -10.69
CA HIS A 60 -4.28 1.71 -10.92
C HIS A 60 -3.09 1.56 -10.00
N VAL A 61 -1.88 1.59 -10.55
CA VAL A 61 -0.64 1.66 -9.77
C VAL A 61 -0.13 3.08 -9.84
N ILE A 62 -0.10 3.75 -8.70
CA ILE A 62 0.37 5.12 -8.55
C ILE A 62 1.85 5.05 -8.22
N ASP A 63 2.68 5.55 -9.12
CA ASP A 63 4.14 5.50 -8.98
C ASP A 63 4.66 6.73 -8.23
N LEU A 64 4.87 6.56 -6.93
CA LEU A 64 5.44 7.56 -6.03
C LEU A 64 6.97 7.50 -5.99
N TRP A 65 7.57 6.38 -6.41
CA TRP A 65 9.02 6.21 -6.48
C TRP A 65 9.62 7.14 -7.52
N SER A 66 9.12 7.06 -8.75
CA SER A 66 9.60 7.90 -9.86
C SER A 66 9.29 9.38 -9.64
N ALA A 67 8.28 9.68 -8.82
CA ALA A 67 7.90 11.04 -8.45
C ALA A 67 8.74 11.63 -7.29
N GLY A 68 9.68 10.87 -6.71
CA GLY A 68 10.52 11.33 -5.61
C GLY A 68 9.81 11.45 -4.25
N PHE A 69 8.61 10.86 -4.11
CA PHE A 69 7.82 10.91 -2.87
C PHE A 69 8.16 9.77 -1.89
N THR A 70 9.22 9.02 -2.17
CA THR A 70 9.62 7.86 -1.37
C THR A 70 9.90 8.23 0.08
N ASP A 71 10.67 9.30 0.34
CA ASP A 71 11.05 9.66 1.71
C ASP A 71 9.84 10.07 2.56
N ALA A 72 8.80 10.65 1.93
CA ALA A 72 7.56 11.02 2.59
C ALA A 72 6.66 9.80 2.93
N ILE A 73 6.83 8.68 2.21
CA ILE A 73 5.97 7.48 2.32
C ILE A 73 6.66 6.33 3.05
N ALA A 74 7.97 6.18 2.87
CA ALA A 74 8.78 5.11 3.42
C ALA A 74 9.60 5.57 4.62
N GLY A 75 9.88 6.86 4.80
CA GLY A 75 10.83 7.33 5.81
C GLY A 75 12.18 6.60 5.71
N SER A 76 13.05 6.74 6.72
CA SER A 76 14.27 5.94 6.85
C SER A 76 13.99 4.46 7.22
N SER A 77 12.88 3.89 6.76
CA SER A 77 12.46 2.54 7.14
C SER A 77 13.02 1.49 6.19
N SER A 78 13.13 0.26 6.69
CA SER A 78 13.59 -0.93 5.95
C SER A 78 12.75 -1.30 4.71
N LEU A 79 11.65 -0.57 4.45
CA LEU A 79 10.73 -0.76 3.33
C LEU A 79 11.38 -0.45 1.97
N VAL A 80 12.39 0.42 1.95
CA VAL A 80 13.13 0.84 0.76
C VAL A 80 14.62 0.54 1.00
N GLY A 81 15.25 -0.23 0.12
CA GLY A 81 16.65 -0.64 0.33
C GLY A 81 17.63 0.50 0.05
N GLY A 82 18.59 0.75 0.97
CA GLY A 82 19.78 1.56 0.69
C GLY A 82 20.46 2.28 1.87
N SER A 83 20.89 1.57 2.90
CA SER A 83 22.09 1.83 3.75
C SER A 83 22.14 0.79 4.87
N ASP A 84 23.35 0.44 5.33
CA ASP A 84 23.67 -0.68 6.23
C ASP A 84 22.60 -0.94 7.30
N VAL A 85 22.10 -2.18 7.35
CA VAL A 85 21.40 -2.68 8.54
C VAL A 85 22.47 -2.82 9.61
N PRO A 86 22.50 -2.00 10.67
CA PRO A 86 23.53 -2.11 11.69
C PRO A 86 23.37 -3.48 12.37
N GLU A 87 24.39 -4.32 12.29
CA GLU A 87 24.52 -5.49 13.15
C GLU A 87 24.72 -5.00 14.58
N GLY A 88 23.61 -4.78 15.30
CA GLY A 88 23.65 -4.15 16.61
C GLY A 88 22.39 -4.42 17.39
N HIS A 89 22.49 -5.39 18.28
CA HIS A 89 21.65 -5.73 19.43
C HIS A 89 20.25 -5.08 19.52
N TYR A 90 19.25 -5.96 19.62
CA TYR A 90 17.85 -5.70 19.98
C TYR A 90 17.71 -4.73 21.19
N ALA A 91 17.74 -3.43 20.93
CA ALA A 91 17.41 -2.37 21.86
C ALA A 91 16.12 -1.70 21.40
N ALA A 92 15.23 -1.40 22.36
CA ALA A 92 13.86 -0.95 22.15
C ALA A 92 13.71 0.32 21.27
N ASP A 93 14.79 1.08 21.06
CA ASP A 93 14.81 2.28 20.22
C ASP A 93 14.77 1.99 18.71
N ASN A 94 15.23 0.81 18.26
CA ASN A 94 15.16 0.40 16.84
C ASN A 94 13.75 0.01 16.38
N MET A 95 12.79 -0.18 17.31
CA MET A 95 11.38 -0.43 16.95
C MET A 95 10.65 0.81 16.45
N LYS A 96 11.19 2.03 16.65
CA LYS A 96 10.57 3.28 16.17
C LYS A 96 10.86 3.60 14.70
N GLN A 97 11.80 2.91 14.05
CA GLN A 97 12.22 3.19 12.67
C GLN A 97 11.39 2.55 11.57
N THR A 98 10.40 1.70 11.90
CA THR A 98 9.55 1.01 10.90
C THR A 98 8.18 1.66 10.68
N VAL A 99 7.81 2.64 11.53
CA VAL A 99 6.51 3.30 11.47
C VAL A 99 6.68 4.66 10.82
N VAL A 100 6.24 4.78 9.58
CA VAL A 100 6.13 6.08 8.91
C VAL A 100 4.86 6.74 9.44
N PRO A 101 4.97 7.89 10.15
CA PRO A 101 3.78 8.59 10.62
C PRO A 101 2.87 8.90 9.45
N ASN A 102 1.58 8.60 9.60
CA ASN A 102 0.53 9.07 8.69
C ASN A 102 0.58 8.55 7.24
N ARG A 103 1.37 7.52 6.92
CA ARG A 103 1.48 6.93 5.58
C ARG A 103 0.12 6.58 4.94
N ASN A 104 -0.78 5.96 5.71
CA ASN A 104 -2.10 5.56 5.22
C ASN A 104 -2.96 6.78 4.84
N MET A 105 -2.87 7.88 5.59
CA MET A 105 -3.64 9.09 5.28
C MET A 105 -3.14 9.75 4.00
N VAL A 106 -1.82 9.78 3.77
CA VAL A 106 -1.25 10.26 2.50
C VAL A 106 -1.74 9.40 1.32
N MET A 107 -1.72 8.08 1.47
CA MET A 107 -2.25 7.17 0.44
C MET A 107 -3.74 7.40 0.18
N LEU A 108 -4.54 7.59 1.22
CA LEU A 108 -5.97 7.90 1.07
C LEU A 108 -6.21 9.25 0.39
N ALA A 109 -5.41 10.27 0.72
CA ALA A 109 -5.52 11.60 0.10
C ALA A 109 -5.17 11.60 -1.40
N ILE A 110 -4.33 10.68 -1.85
CA ILE A 110 -3.98 10.52 -3.28
C ILE A 110 -5.01 9.65 -4.02
N ALA A 111 -5.66 8.71 -3.32
CA ALA A 111 -6.61 7.77 -3.91
C ALA A 111 -8.02 8.35 -4.13
N GLY A 112 -8.41 9.38 -3.37
CA GLY A 112 -9.68 10.09 -3.48
C GLY A 112 -9.65 11.20 -4.51
#